data_AF-A0A7J8YNN3-F1
#
_entry.id   AF-A0A7J8YNN3-F1
#
_cell.length_a   1.000
_cell.length_b   1.000
_cell.length_c   1.000
_cell.angle_alpha   90.00
_cell.angle_beta   90.00
_cell.angle_gamma   90.00
#
_symmetry.space_group_name_H-M   'P 1'
#
loop_
_entity.id
_entity.type
_entity.pdbx_description
1 polymer ?
#
loop_
_entity_poly.entity_id
_entity_poly.type
_entity_poly.pdbx_seq_one_letter_code
_entity_poly.pdbx_strand_id
1 'polypeptide(L)'
;MLPFDTIEEAATFMGRNLTVAETIWFKYSAKKSDYYLYCHNILFLFLIFSVVPLPLVFVEMMRSLGFDKYKIQPKVSLSLPEMFKCYKDVMRMFVLVVGPLQLVSYPSIK
;
A
#
# COMPACT_ATOMS: atom_id res chain seq x y z
N MET A 1 8.09 17.45 -1.05
CA MET A 1 6.69 17.70 -1.45
C MET A 1 6.68 18.48 -2.75
N LEU A 2 5.52 18.59 -3.41
CA LEU A 2 5.39 19.34 -4.66
C LEU A 2 6.02 20.74 -4.52
N PRO A 3 6.89 21.15 -5.45
CA PRO A 3 7.64 22.41 -5.33
C PRO A 3 6.83 23.63 -5.80
N PHE A 4 5.51 23.50 -5.90
CA PHE A 4 4.64 24.52 -6.49
C PHE A 4 3.67 25.03 -5.44
N ASP A 5 3.48 26.34 -5.41
CA ASP A 5 2.57 27.00 -4.46
C ASP A 5 1.13 27.05 -5.01
N THR A 6 0.99 27.03 -6.34
CA THR A 6 -0.30 27.19 -7.03
C THR A 6 -0.56 26.11 -8.07
N ILE A 7 -1.84 25.90 -8.38
CA ILE A 7 -2.28 24.96 -9.42
C ILE A 7 -1.84 25.46 -10.80
N GLU A 8 -1.83 26.77 -10.99
CA GLU A 8 -1.44 27.47 -12.20
C GLU A 8 0.04 27.26 -12.51
N GLU A 9 0.90 27.38 -11.48
CA GLU A 9 2.33 27.09 -11.58
C GLU A 9 2.57 25.62 -11.94
N ALA A 10 1.89 24.70 -11.25
CA ALA A 10 1.97 23.27 -11.54
C ALA A 10 1.48 22.93 -12.97
N ALA A 11 0.39 23.55 -13.43
CA ALA A 11 -0.14 23.35 -14.78
C ALA A 11 0.80 23.93 -15.86
N THR A 12 1.40 25.09 -15.58
CA THR A 12 2.39 25.73 -16.46
C THR A 12 3.62 24.84 -16.60
N PHE A 13 4.13 24.31 -15.49
CA PHE A 13 5.26 23.37 -15.49
C PHE A 13 4.95 22.08 -16.25
N MET A 14 3.73 21.54 -16.10
CA MET A 14 3.29 20.32 -16.77
C MET A 14 2.98 20.52 -18.26
N GLY A 15 2.89 21.77 -18.75
CA GLY A 15 2.47 22.08 -20.12
C GLY A 15 1.03 21.67 -20.45
N ARG A 16 0.23 21.33 -19.42
CA ARG A 16 -1.17 20.92 -19.52
C ARG A 16 -1.91 21.22 -18.23
N ASN A 17 -3.23 21.30 -18.31
CA ASN A 17 -4.08 21.36 -17.11
C ASN A 17 -3.94 20.08 -16.27
N LEU A 18 -4.08 20.24 -14.95
CA LEU A 18 -4.15 19.11 -14.01
C LEU A 18 -5.46 18.35 -14.21
N THR A 19 -5.38 17.03 -14.09
CA THR A 19 -6.56 16.15 -13.99
C THR A 19 -7.28 16.37 -12.66
N VAL A 20 -8.51 15.87 -12.55
CA VAL A 20 -9.30 15.97 -11.32
C VAL A 20 -8.56 15.33 -10.13
N ALA A 21 -7.97 14.15 -10.33
CA ALA A 21 -7.22 13.45 -9.28
C ALA A 21 -5.98 14.23 -8.84
N GLU A 22 -5.21 14.77 -9.79
CA GLU A 22 -4.03 15.59 -9.51
C GLU A 22 -4.41 16.88 -8.75
N THR A 23 -5.53 17.51 -9.12
CA THR A 23 -6.03 18.72 -8.43
C THR A 23 -6.43 18.41 -6.99
N ILE A 24 -7.12 17.28 -6.76
CA ILE A 24 -7.50 16.83 -5.41
C ILE A 24 -6.25 16.56 -4.58
N TRP A 25 -5.29 15.82 -5.15
CA TRP A 25 -4.02 15.53 -4.48
C TRP A 25 -3.26 16.82 -4.14
N PHE A 26 -3.13 17.76 -5.09
CA PHE A 26 -2.47 19.05 -4.88
C PHE A 26 -3.07 19.81 -3.71
N LYS A 27 -4.40 20.00 -3.72
CA LYS A 27 -5.13 20.70 -2.65
C LYS A 27 -4.95 20.05 -1.29
N TYR A 28 -4.85 18.72 -1.25
CA TYR A 28 -4.58 17.98 -0.03
C TYR A 28 -3.12 18.12 0.45
N SER A 29 -2.16 17.95 -0.46
CA SER A 29 -0.73 17.90 -0.16
C SER A 29 -0.12 19.26 0.17
N ALA A 30 -0.60 20.35 -0.46
CA ALA A 30 0.07 21.64 -0.47
C ALA A 30 0.27 22.27 0.92
N LYS A 31 -0.58 21.92 1.90
CA LYS A 31 -0.53 22.48 3.27
C LYS A 31 -0.02 21.51 4.32
N LYS A 32 0.47 20.33 3.92
CA LYS A 32 0.96 19.30 4.85
C LYS A 32 2.49 19.39 4.93
N SER A 33 3.08 18.75 5.93
CA SER A 33 4.54 18.57 5.96
C SER A 33 4.96 17.33 5.16
N ASP A 34 6.14 17.36 4.55
CA ASP A 34 6.69 16.22 3.81
C ASP A 34 6.66 14.93 4.62
N TYR A 35 6.97 15.03 5.92
CA TYR A 35 6.87 13.92 6.86
C TYR A 35 5.46 13.33 6.93
N TYR A 36 4.44 14.19 7.04
CA TYR A 36 3.05 13.74 7.13
C TYR A 36 2.60 13.01 5.86
N LEU A 37 2.98 13.50 4.67
CA LEU A 37 2.71 12.76 3.44
C LEU A 37 3.50 11.47 3.36
N TYR A 38 4.76 11.47 3.78
CA TYR A 38 5.55 10.26 3.83
C TYR A 38 4.91 9.18 4.72
N CYS A 39 4.30 9.55 5.85
CA CYS A 39 3.55 8.62 6.70
C CYS A 39 2.35 7.96 6.00
N HIS A 40 1.84 8.49 4.87
CA HIS A 40 0.80 7.80 4.10
C HIS A 40 1.28 6.47 3.51
N ASN A 41 2.60 6.29 3.34
CA ASN A 41 3.17 5.01 2.94
C ASN A 41 2.78 3.88 3.90
N ILE A 42 2.58 4.18 5.19
CA ILE A 42 2.10 3.19 6.17
C ILE A 42 0.71 2.69 5.78
N LEU A 43 -0.20 3.61 5.42
CA LEU A 43 -1.55 3.24 4.98
C LEU A 43 -1.51 2.46 3.65
N PHE A 44 -0.70 2.90 2.69
CA PHE A 44 -0.56 2.20 1.40
C PHE A 44 -0.02 0.79 1.58
N LEU A 45 1.03 0.62 2.39
CA LEU A 45 1.58 -0.70 2.68
C LEU A 45 0.55 -1.57 3.40
N PHE A 46 -0.15 -1.04 4.41
CA PHE A 46 -1.23 -1.77 5.10
C PHE A 46 -2.27 -2.30 4.10
N LEU A 47 -2.71 -1.46 3.16
CA LEU A 47 -3.66 -1.86 2.13
C LEU A 47 -3.09 -2.92 1.20
N ILE A 48 -1.84 -2.77 0.75
CA ILE A 48 -1.16 -3.73 -0.12
C ILE A 48 -1.05 -5.10 0.58
N PHE A 49 -0.52 -5.14 1.81
CA PHE A 49 -0.36 -6.37 2.58
C PHE A 49 -1.70 -7.04 2.91
N SER A 50 -2.80 -6.28 2.95
CA SER A 50 -4.14 -6.82 3.19
C SER A 50 -4.84 -7.31 1.92
N VAL A 51 -4.73 -6.56 0.82
CA VAL A 51 -5.53 -6.78 -0.41
C VAL A 51 -4.84 -7.71 -1.39
N VAL A 52 -3.52 -7.59 -1.58
CA VAL A 52 -2.77 -8.39 -2.57
C VAL A 52 -2.85 -9.91 -2.29
N PRO A 53 -2.90 -10.39 -1.03
CA PRO A 53 -3.08 -11.82 -0.76
C PRO A 53 -4.50 -12.34 -1.02
N LEU A 54 -5.53 -11.48 -1.05
CA LEU A 54 -6.94 -11.92 -1.12
C LEU A 54 -7.25 -12.77 -2.36
N PRO A 55 -6.80 -12.43 -3.58
CA PRO A 55 -6.99 -13.29 -4.75
C PRO A 55 -6.49 -14.73 -4.51
N LEU A 56 -5.36 -14.91 -3.83
CA LEU A 56 -4.83 -16.24 -3.52
C LEU A 56 -5.68 -16.98 -2.48
N VAL A 57 -6.20 -16.26 -1.48
CA VAL A 57 -7.15 -16.83 -0.51
C VAL A 57 -8.41 -17.33 -1.23
N PHE A 58 -8.96 -16.55 -2.16
CA PHE A 58 -10.13 -16.99 -2.94
C PHE A 58 -9.82 -18.20 -3.82
N VAL A 59 -8.67 -18.24 -4.48
CA VAL A 59 -8.25 -19.41 -5.28
C VAL A 59 -8.15 -20.67 -4.42
N GLU A 60 -7.54 -20.57 -3.24
CA GLU A 60 -7.40 -21.69 -2.29
C GLU A 60 -8.78 -22.15 -1.77
N MET A 61 -9.67 -21.21 -1.44
CA MET A 61 -11.03 -21.51 -0.98
C MET A 61 -11.89 -22.19 -2.04
N MET A 62 -11.78 -21.76 -3.30
CA MET A 62 -12.55 -22.33 -4.40
C MET A 62 -12.08 -23.73 -4.78
N ARG A 63 -10.96 -24.22 -4.20
CA ARG A 63 -10.33 -25.52 -4.51
C ARG A 63 -10.35 -25.80 -6.00
N SER A 64 -9.94 -24.79 -6.78
CA SER A 64 -9.94 -24.93 -8.23
C SER A 64 -8.93 -26.02 -8.58
N LEU A 65 -9.44 -27.21 -8.92
CA LEU A 65 -8.66 -28.40 -9.28
C LEU A 65 -7.66 -28.13 -10.42
N GLY A 66 -7.82 -27.02 -11.13
CA GLY A 66 -6.88 -26.53 -12.15
C GLY A 66 -5.71 -25.69 -11.63
N PHE A 67 -5.79 -25.12 -10.42
CA PHE A 67 -4.73 -24.29 -9.83
C PHE A 67 -3.72 -25.08 -9.00
N ASP A 68 -4.12 -26.24 -8.45
CA ASP A 68 -3.24 -27.07 -7.64
C ASP A 68 -1.98 -27.52 -8.40
N LYS A 69 -2.08 -27.71 -9.72
CA LYS A 69 -0.94 -28.06 -10.58
C LYS A 69 0.12 -26.96 -10.71
N TYR A 70 -0.24 -25.71 -10.41
CA TYR A 70 0.68 -24.57 -10.44
C TYR A 70 1.28 -24.27 -9.06
N LYS A 71 0.79 -24.92 -7.99
CA LYS A 71 1.37 -24.79 -6.66
C LYS A 71 2.72 -25.50 -6.62
N ILE A 72 3.71 -24.87 -5.99
CA ILE A 72 5.00 -25.52 -5.68
C ILE A 72 4.77 -26.77 -4.80
N GLN A 73 3.75 -26.73 -3.94
CA GLN A 73 3.35 -27.85 -3.07
C GLN A 73 1.86 -28.20 -3.26
N PRO A 74 1.51 -29.03 -4.26
CA PRO A 74 0.13 -29.35 -4.61
C PRO A 74 -0.63 -30.12 -3.52
N LYS A 75 0.09 -30.89 -2.69
CA LYS A 75 -0.52 -31.73 -1.64
C LYS A 75 -0.84 -30.96 -0.35
N VAL A 76 -0.43 -29.70 -0.27
CA VAL A 76 -0.66 -28.84 0.89
C VAL A 76 -1.89 -27.99 0.62
N SER A 77 -2.96 -28.20 1.40
CA SER A 77 -4.14 -27.35 1.39
C SER A 77 -4.20 -26.56 2.69
N LEU A 78 -4.41 -25.25 2.60
CA LEU A 78 -4.57 -24.39 3.77
C LEU A 78 -6.06 -24.16 4.05
N SER A 79 -6.46 -24.31 5.31
CA SER A 79 -7.78 -23.92 5.76
C SER A 79 -7.89 -22.41 5.97
N LEU A 80 -9.12 -21.88 5.93
CA LEU A 80 -9.39 -20.46 6.21
C LEU A 80 -8.82 -19.97 7.55
N PRO A 81 -8.97 -20.71 8.67
CA PRO A 81 -8.36 -20.31 9.94
C PRO A 81 -6.84 -20.20 9.89
N GLU A 82 -6.16 -21.09 9.16
CA GLU A 82 -4.71 -21.06 8.99
C GLU A 82 -4.27 -19.84 8.18
N MET A 83 -4.99 -19.53 7.09
CA MET A 83 -4.74 -18.32 6.29
C MET A 83 -5.00 -17.04 7.11
N PHE A 84 -6.06 -17.01 7.91
CA PHE A 84 -6.36 -15.86 8.77
C PHE A 84 -5.34 -15.69 9.89
N LYS A 85 -4.84 -16.79 10.45
CA LYS A 85 -3.73 -16.78 11.43
C LYS A 85 -2.47 -16.19 10.79
N CYS A 86 -2.11 -16.62 9.57
CA CYS A 86 -0.99 -16.06 8.82
C CYS A 86 -1.14 -14.55 8.61
N TYR A 87 -2.32 -14.09 8.18
CA TYR A 87 -2.61 -12.66 8.05
C TYR A 87 -2.39 -11.92 9.38
N LYS A 88 -2.92 -12.45 10.49
CA LYS A 88 -2.75 -11.85 11.82
C LYS A 88 -1.27 -11.76 12.23
N ASP A 89 -0.48 -12.80 11.95
CA ASP A 89 0.95 -12.83 12.26
C ASP A 89 1.73 -11.80 11.42
N VAL A 90 1.42 -11.69 10.12
CA VAL A 90 1.98 -10.66 9.24
C VAL A 90 1.60 -9.26 9.70
N MET A 91 0.32 -9.03 10.05
CA MET A 91 -0.13 -7.71 10.53
C MET A 91 0.47 -7.36 11.88
N ARG A 92 0.74 -8.34 12.75
CA ARG A 92 1.48 -8.12 13.99
C ARG A 92 2.91 -7.65 13.70
N MET A 93 3.61 -8.30 12.77
CA MET A 93 4.95 -7.84 12.34
C MET A 93 4.88 -6.46 11.68
N PHE A 94 3.84 -6.20 10.90
CA PHE A 94 3.63 -4.90 10.27
C PHE A 94 3.55 -3.79 11.33
N VAL A 95 2.72 -3.96 12.37
CA VAL A 95 2.57 -2.96 13.43
C VAL A 95 3.82 -2.84 14.31
N LEU A 96 4.48 -3.94 14.63
CA LEU A 96 5.62 -3.93 15.56
C LEU A 96 6.95 -3.54 14.91
N VAL A 97 7.10 -3.77 13.60
CA VAL A 97 8.38 -3.60 12.89
C VAL A 97 8.22 -2.61 11.74
N VAL A 98 7.32 -2.89 10.79
CA VAL A 98 7.23 -2.10 9.55
C VAL A 98 6.73 -0.69 9.84
N GLY A 99 5.70 -0.52 10.66
CA GLY A 99 5.15 0.79 11.03
C GLY A 99 6.20 1.69 11.70
N PRO A 100 6.85 1.25 12.79
CA PRO A 100 7.93 2.00 13.43
C PRO A 100 9.08 2.29 12.48
N LEU A 101 9.50 1.31 11.68
CA LEU A 101 10.54 1.49 10.68
C LEU A 101 10.18 2.60 9.70
N GLN A 102 8.95 2.61 9.16
CA GLN A 102 8.47 3.69 8.31
C GLN A 102 8.49 5.03 9.05
N LEU A 103 8.03 5.12 10.30
CA LEU A 103 8.02 6.39 11.04
C LEU A 103 9.42 6.99 11.25
N VAL A 104 10.44 6.16 11.44
CA VAL A 104 11.83 6.60 11.68
C VAL A 104 12.68 6.69 10.40
N SER A 105 12.21 6.11 9.29
CA SER A 105 12.97 6.08 8.02
C SER A 105 12.88 7.39 7.24
N TYR A 106 12.01 8.33 7.64
CA TYR A 106 12.02 9.65 7.02
C TYR A 106 13.34 10.36 7.34
N PRO A 107 14.07 10.87 6.34
CA PRO A 107 15.33 11.55 6.57
C PRO A 107 15.11 12.77 7.48
N SER A 108 15.66 12.69 8.69
CA SER A 108 15.66 13.81 9.65
C SER A 108 16.57 14.96 9.22
N ILE A 109 17.41 14.74 8.21
CA ILE A 109 18.35 15.72 7.64
C ILE A 109 17.87 16.02 6.22
N LYS A 110 17.56 17.29 5.95
CA LYS A 110 17.27 17.82 4.62
C LYS A 110 18.56 18.22 3.92
#